data_AF-A0AAW0NLP1-F1
#
_entry.id   AF-A0AAW0NLP1-F1
#
_cell.length_a   1.000
_cell.length_b   1.000
_cell.length_c   1.000
_cell.angle_alpha   90.00
_cell.angle_beta   90.00
_cell.angle_gamma   90.00
#
_symmetry.space_group_name_H-M   'P 1'
#
loop_
_entity.id
_entity.type
_entity.pdbx_description
1 polymer ?
#
loop_
_entity_poly.entity_id
_entity_poly.type
_entity_poly.pdbx_seq_one_letter_code
_entity_poly.pdbx_strand_id
1 'polypeptide(L)'
;MASGAPVCDDGWDDISAAVVCRQLGFKGTAKARSMAYFGPGKGPIHLDNVRCSGLETSLGQCQSEDQGGHNCRHSEDAGVICQYTLEPLQDSSMSLHMCGLSLSKKRRLRRIIGGAKSLRGTWTLGGTQALTRGYLER
;
A
#
# COMPACT_ATOMS: atom_id res chain seq x y z
N MET A 1 -14.13 2.65 -8.58
CA MET A 1 -13.18 3.76 -8.77
C MET A 1 -11.89 3.22 -9.37
N ALA A 2 -11.41 3.84 -10.44
CA ALA A 2 -10.22 3.36 -11.16
C ALA A 2 -8.96 3.52 -10.29
N SER A 3 -8.04 2.57 -10.42
CA SER A 3 -6.84 2.37 -9.60
C SER A 3 -5.72 3.41 -9.79
N GLY A 4 -6.06 4.70 -9.93
CA GLY A 4 -5.08 5.74 -10.25
C GLY A 4 -5.55 7.19 -10.14
N ALA A 5 -6.70 7.46 -9.52
CA ALA A 5 -7.14 8.83 -9.21
C ALA A 5 -6.30 9.40 -8.05
N PRO A 6 -5.69 10.60 -8.18
CA PRO A 6 -5.02 11.28 -7.08
C PRO A 6 -6.02 11.70 -5.98
N VAL A 7 -5.56 11.65 -4.73
CA VAL A 7 -6.29 11.99 -3.50
C VAL A 7 -5.48 13.05 -2.77
N CYS A 8 -6.12 14.06 -2.19
CA CYS A 8 -5.42 15.06 -1.39
C CYS A 8 -4.96 14.48 -0.04
N ASP A 9 -3.84 14.97 0.49
CA ASP A 9 -3.28 14.57 1.77
C ASP A 9 -3.89 15.28 2.99
N ASP A 10 -4.81 16.21 2.77
CA ASP A 10 -5.60 16.82 3.83
C ASP A 10 -6.50 15.79 4.52
N GLY A 11 -6.36 15.70 5.85
CA GLY A 11 -7.01 14.67 6.66
C GLY A 11 -6.45 13.25 6.47
N TRP A 12 -5.44 13.06 5.61
CA TRP A 12 -4.89 11.75 5.29
C TRP A 12 -4.00 11.18 6.40
N ASP A 13 -4.40 10.05 6.98
CA ASP A 13 -3.71 9.41 8.09
C ASP A 13 -3.50 7.90 7.91
N ASP A 14 -2.83 7.29 8.89
CA ASP A 14 -2.54 5.85 8.88
C ASP A 14 -3.82 4.97 8.92
N ILE A 15 -4.96 5.51 9.39
CA ILE A 15 -6.26 4.82 9.41
C ILE A 15 -6.82 4.76 7.99
N SER A 16 -6.84 5.90 7.29
CA SER A 16 -7.19 5.97 5.86
C SER A 16 -6.26 5.10 5.01
N ALA A 17 -4.96 5.11 5.31
CA ALA A 17 -4.00 4.23 4.64
C ALA A 17 -4.29 2.73 4.87
N ALA A 18 -4.74 2.36 6.08
CA ALA A 18 -5.10 0.98 6.40
C ALA A 18 -6.32 0.49 5.60
N VAL A 19 -7.33 1.36 5.42
CA VAL A 19 -8.48 1.07 4.55
C VAL A 19 -8.04 0.78 3.12
N VAL A 20 -7.18 1.62 2.53
CA VAL A 20 -6.64 1.41 1.18
C VAL A 20 -5.86 0.10 1.08
N CYS A 21 -4.95 -0.16 2.02
CA CYS A 21 -4.16 -1.38 2.01
C CYS A 21 -5.05 -2.62 2.14
N ARG A 22 -6.08 -2.60 3.00
CA ARG A 22 -7.05 -3.70 3.13
C ARG A 22 -7.89 -3.88 1.87
N GLN A 23 -8.37 -2.79 1.27
CA GLN A 23 -9.12 -2.80 0.01
C GLN A 23 -8.32 -3.48 -1.12
N LEU A 24 -6.99 -3.38 -1.09
CA LEU A 24 -6.08 -3.99 -2.07
C LEU A 24 -5.57 -5.39 -1.65
N GLY A 25 -6.11 -5.96 -0.57
CA GLY A 25 -5.79 -7.31 -0.11
C GLY A 25 -4.53 -7.43 0.74
N PHE A 26 -3.98 -6.31 1.25
CA PHE A 26 -2.85 -6.34 2.15
C PHE A 26 -3.28 -6.67 3.59
N LYS A 27 -2.51 -7.56 4.22
CA LYS A 27 -2.66 -7.94 5.62
C LYS A 27 -1.38 -7.55 6.36
N GLY A 28 -1.45 -6.47 7.14
CA GLY A 28 -0.31 -5.93 7.88
C GLY A 28 -0.48 -4.46 8.21
N THR A 29 0.63 -3.75 8.40
CA THR A 29 0.62 -2.33 8.74
C THR A 29 0.53 -1.47 7.48
N ALA A 30 -0.12 -0.31 7.61
CA ALA A 30 -0.16 0.72 6.60
C ALA A 30 0.52 1.98 7.13
N LYS A 31 1.10 2.77 6.22
CA LYS A 31 1.62 4.10 6.52
C LYS A 31 1.16 5.10 5.50
N ALA A 32 0.56 6.19 5.96
CA ALA A 32 0.21 7.34 5.15
C ALA A 32 1.46 8.10 4.71
N ARG A 33 1.37 8.70 3.53
CA ARG A 33 2.36 9.61 2.97
C ARG A 33 1.63 10.81 2.39
N SER A 34 2.25 11.97 2.56
CA SER A 34 1.78 13.28 2.16
C SER A 34 2.80 13.93 1.22
N MET A 35 2.52 15.14 0.76
CA MET A 35 3.40 16.02 0.00
C MET A 35 3.93 15.38 -1.28
N ALA A 36 3.07 14.62 -1.98
CA ALA A 36 3.43 13.91 -3.20
C ALA A 36 4.70 13.08 -3.05
N TYR A 37 4.85 12.37 -1.92
CA TYR A 37 6.05 11.59 -1.57
C TYR A 37 6.55 10.67 -2.70
N PHE A 38 5.63 10.15 -3.53
CA PHE A 38 5.94 9.26 -4.66
C PHE A 38 6.01 9.99 -6.02
N GLY A 39 6.03 11.31 -5.98
CA GLY A 39 5.88 12.22 -7.10
C GLY A 39 4.43 12.63 -7.33
N PRO A 40 4.21 13.82 -7.89
CA PRO A 40 2.89 14.32 -8.23
C PRO A 40 2.21 13.42 -9.26
N GLY A 41 0.91 13.22 -9.08
CA GLY A 41 -0.01 12.62 -10.04
C GLY A 41 -0.36 13.57 -11.18
N LYS A 42 -1.39 13.20 -11.93
CA LYS A 42 -1.92 13.97 -13.06
C LYS A 42 -3.44 13.83 -13.11
N GLY A 43 -4.10 14.84 -13.65
CA GLY A 43 -5.55 14.84 -13.85
C GLY A 43 -6.30 15.43 -12.64
N PRO A 44 -7.63 15.29 -12.59
CA PRO A 44 -8.41 15.81 -11.48
C PRO A 44 -8.08 15.06 -10.18
N ILE A 45 -7.96 15.80 -9.07
CA ILE A 45 -7.95 15.24 -7.73
C ILE A 45 -9.41 14.94 -7.37
N HIS A 46 -9.69 13.72 -6.91
CA HIS A 46 -11.06 13.24 -6.79
C HIS A 46 -11.61 13.26 -5.37
N LEU A 47 -10.73 13.27 -4.37
CA LEU A 47 -11.08 13.21 -2.96
C LEU A 47 -10.23 14.19 -2.18
N ASP A 48 -10.86 14.88 -1.24
CA ASP A 48 -10.25 15.80 -0.28
C ASP A 48 -10.78 15.54 1.13
N ASN A 49 -10.05 15.98 2.16
CA ASN A 49 -10.42 15.87 3.56
C ASN A 49 -10.85 14.43 3.97
N VAL A 50 -10.12 13.42 3.48
CA VAL A 50 -10.52 12.02 3.63
C VAL A 50 -10.26 11.52 5.06
N ARG A 51 -11.34 11.24 5.79
CA ARG A 51 -11.32 10.74 7.16
C ARG A 51 -12.04 9.41 7.26
N CYS A 52 -11.27 8.34 7.44
CA CYS A 52 -11.79 7.00 7.67
C CYS A 52 -11.88 6.68 9.17
N SER A 53 -12.90 5.91 9.57
CA SER A 53 -12.97 5.27 10.89
C SER A 53 -12.07 4.03 11.01
N GLY A 54 -11.66 3.47 9.86
CA GLY A 54 -10.85 2.27 9.77
C GLY A 54 -11.66 0.99 9.59
N LEU A 55 -12.99 1.07 9.58
CA LEU A 55 -13.91 -0.05 9.38
C LEU A 55 -14.39 -0.17 7.93
N GLU A 56 -14.16 0.86 7.13
CA GLU A 56 -14.62 0.95 5.74
C GLU A 56 -13.99 -0.14 4.86
N THR A 57 -14.76 -0.73 3.97
CA THR A 57 -14.24 -1.75 3.04
C THR A 57 -13.51 -1.15 1.84
N SER A 58 -13.74 0.14 1.58
CA SER A 58 -13.10 0.88 0.49
C SER A 58 -13.01 2.36 0.81
N LEU A 59 -12.07 3.06 0.17
CA LEU A 59 -11.81 4.47 0.41
C LEU A 59 -13.03 5.37 0.14
N GLY A 60 -13.88 5.01 -0.83
CA GLY A 60 -15.09 5.77 -1.16
C GLY A 60 -16.24 5.64 -0.15
N GLN A 61 -16.05 4.89 0.95
CA GLN A 61 -16.99 4.83 2.07
C GLN A 61 -16.56 5.71 3.24
N CYS A 62 -15.34 6.26 3.19
CA CYS A 62 -14.88 7.18 4.21
C CYS A 62 -15.58 8.52 4.07
N GLN A 63 -15.61 9.30 5.16
CA GLN A 63 -16.03 10.69 5.06
C GLN A 63 -14.99 11.44 4.22
N SER A 64 -15.45 12.15 3.19
CA SER A 64 -14.60 12.96 2.32
C SER A 64 -15.38 14.16 1.81
N GLU A 65 -14.65 15.15 1.32
CA GLU A 65 -15.20 16.20 0.48
C GLU A 65 -15.04 15.79 -0.99
N ASP A 66 -16.16 15.83 -1.71
CA ASP A 66 -16.27 15.30 -3.06
C ASP A 66 -15.75 16.27 -4.13
N GLN A 67 -15.56 15.73 -5.33
CA GLN A 67 -15.00 16.37 -6.51
C GLN A 67 -15.67 17.74 -6.82
N GLY A 68 -14.91 18.83 -6.62
CA GLY A 68 -15.30 20.19 -7.00
C GLY A 68 -14.99 21.26 -5.94
N GLY A 69 -14.75 20.86 -4.68
CA GLY A 69 -14.54 21.75 -3.55
C GLY A 69 -13.16 21.69 -2.90
N HIS A 70 -12.13 21.19 -3.60
CA HIS A 70 -10.77 21.12 -3.06
C HIS A 70 -9.90 22.28 -3.55
N ASN A 71 -8.97 22.74 -2.71
CA ASN A 71 -7.91 23.68 -3.08
C ASN A 71 -6.55 22.98 -3.33
N CYS A 72 -6.52 21.65 -3.24
CA CYS A 72 -5.31 20.87 -3.38
C CYS A 72 -4.70 20.91 -4.78
N ARG A 73 -3.37 20.83 -4.81
CA ARG A 73 -2.50 20.68 -5.98
C ARG A 73 -1.87 19.29 -5.97
N HIS A 74 -1.29 18.86 -7.09
CA HIS A 74 -0.58 17.58 -7.11
C HIS A 74 0.67 17.50 -6.22
N SER A 75 1.13 18.63 -5.66
CA SER A 75 2.13 18.62 -4.58
C SER A 75 1.58 18.07 -3.26
N GLU A 76 0.26 17.97 -3.13
CA GLU A 76 -0.50 17.49 -1.97
C GLU A 76 -1.10 16.10 -2.23
N ASP A 77 -0.63 15.41 -3.28
CA ASP A 77 -1.11 14.05 -3.55
C ASP A 77 -0.70 13.10 -2.42
N ALA A 78 -1.70 12.45 -1.84
CA ALA A 78 -1.56 11.42 -0.83
C ALA A 78 -1.01 10.10 -1.39
N GLY A 79 -0.39 9.33 -0.51
CA GLY A 79 0.09 7.98 -0.81
C GLY A 79 0.04 7.05 0.40
N VAL A 80 0.28 5.76 0.16
CA VAL A 80 0.35 4.72 1.18
C VAL A 80 1.53 3.78 0.96
N ILE A 81 2.10 3.30 2.05
CA ILE A 81 3.00 2.15 2.06
C ILE A 81 2.28 1.02 2.78
N CYS A 82 1.96 -0.04 2.04
CA CYS A 82 1.38 -1.25 2.58
C CYS A 82 2.48 -2.26 2.91
N GLN A 83 2.49 -2.77 4.13
CA GLN A 83 3.41 -3.82 4.55
C GLN A 83 2.65 -5.14 4.65
N TYR A 84 3.25 -6.21 4.14
CA TYR A 84 2.82 -7.57 4.44
C TYR A 84 3.68 -8.12 5.57
N THR A 85 3.02 -8.75 6.53
CA THR A 85 3.67 -9.78 7.32
C THR A 85 3.32 -11.09 6.65
N LEU A 86 4.29 -11.73 5.99
CA LEU A 86 4.12 -13.14 5.69
C LEU A 86 4.16 -13.84 7.05
N GLU A 87 2.99 -14.31 7.50
CA GLU A 87 2.96 -15.44 8.42
C GLU A 87 3.87 -16.50 7.79
N PRO A 88 4.85 -17.05 8.53
CA PRO A 88 5.56 -18.23 8.03
C PRO A 88 4.47 -19.20 7.60
N LEU A 89 4.46 -19.59 6.33
CA LEU A 89 3.64 -20.72 5.93
C LEU A 89 4.01 -21.82 6.92
N GLN A 90 3.02 -22.37 7.64
CA GLN A 90 3.17 -23.66 8.29
C GLN A 90 3.32 -24.69 7.17
N ASP A 91 4.45 -24.63 6.47
CA ASP A 91 4.93 -25.73 5.70
C ASP A 91 5.49 -26.71 6.72
N SER A 92 4.65 -27.66 7.12
CA SER A 92 5.01 -28.80 7.97
C SER A 92 5.95 -29.78 7.25
N SER A 93 6.54 -29.40 6.11
CA SER A 93 7.55 -30.17 5.38
C SER A 93 8.90 -29.47 5.34
N MET A 94 9.52 -29.25 6.50
CA MET A 94 10.98 -29.10 6.55
C MET A 94 11.49 -29.80 7.81
N SER A 95 11.58 -31.13 7.72
CA SER A 95 12.32 -31.94 8.67
C SER A 95 13.80 -31.58 8.55
N LEU A 96 14.24 -30.64 9.38
CA LEU A 96 15.65 -30.37 9.62
C LEU A 96 15.94 -30.79 11.04
N HIS A 97 16.58 -31.95 11.16
CA HIS A 97 17.30 -32.35 12.35
C HIS A 97 18.32 -31.25 12.69
N MET A 98 18.05 -30.43 13.71
CA MET A 98 19.05 -29.79 14.55
C MET A 98 18.43 -29.54 15.93
N CYS A 99 19.11 -30.04 16.96
CA CYS A 99 18.74 -29.87 18.36
C CYS A 99 18.76 -28.38 18.73
N GLY A 100 17.59 -27.85 19.15
CA GLY A 100 17.44 -26.65 19.97
C GLY A 100 17.96 -25.31 19.42
N LEU A 101 17.15 -24.63 18.59
CA LEU A 101 16.91 -23.17 18.55
C LEU A 101 16.22 -22.82 17.20
N SER A 102 14.92 -22.52 17.23
CA SER A 102 14.17 -22.08 16.04
C SER A 102 14.14 -20.55 15.98
N LEU A 103 14.89 -19.96 15.04
CA LEU A 103 14.78 -18.54 14.67
C LEU A 103 13.97 -18.42 13.38
N SER A 104 12.65 -18.23 13.49
CA SER A 104 11.81 -17.93 12.32
C SER A 104 11.99 -16.46 11.91
N LYS A 105 12.85 -16.18 10.90
CA LYS A 105 12.99 -14.84 10.32
C LYS A 105 11.72 -14.48 9.54
N LYS A 106 10.84 -13.66 10.12
CA LYS A 106 9.68 -13.08 9.41
C LYS A 106 10.17 -12.16 8.28
N ARG A 107 9.81 -12.44 7.03
CA ARG A 107 10.08 -11.53 5.90
C ARG A 107 8.97 -10.47 5.84
N ARG A 108 9.33 -9.19 5.98
CA ARG A 108 8.43 -8.06 5.75
C ARG A 108 8.55 -7.60 4.30
N LEU A 109 7.50 -7.76 3.51
CA LEU A 109 7.44 -7.21 2.15
C LEU A 109 6.74 -5.84 2.20
N ARG A 110 7.19 -4.90 1.36
CA ARG A 110 6.61 -3.55 1.26
C ARG A 110 6.10 -3.33 -0.15
N ARG A 111 4.90 -2.79 -0.29
CA ARG A 111 4.38 -2.26 -1.55
C ARG A 111 4.08 -0.78 -1.38
N ILE A 112 4.51 -0.02 -2.36
CA ILE A 112 4.36 1.43 -2.43
C ILE A 112 3.18 1.74 -3.36
N ILE A 113 2.29 2.62 -2.93
CA ILE A 113 1.10 3.00 -3.69
C ILE A 113 0.91 4.51 -3.55
N GLY A 114 1.09 5.24 -4.65
CA GLY A 114 0.89 6.69 -4.72
C GLY A 114 1.73 7.32 -5.84
N GLY A 115 1.31 8.48 -6.35
CA GLY A 115 2.00 9.23 -7.39
C GLY A 115 2.06 8.58 -8.79
N ALA A 116 2.67 9.28 -9.75
CA ALA A 116 2.84 8.81 -11.14
C ALA A 116 3.69 7.51 -11.27
N LYS A 117 4.34 7.07 -10.19
CA LYS A 117 5.13 5.84 -10.11
C LYS A 117 4.44 4.79 -9.22
N SER A 118 3.17 4.52 -9.46
CA SER A 118 2.59 3.23 -9.10
C SER A 118 3.31 2.16 -9.92
N LEU A 119 4.34 1.54 -9.35
CA LEU A 119 5.08 0.47 -10.01
C LEU A 119 4.09 -0.65 -10.31
N ARG A 120 3.74 -0.78 -11.59
CA ARG A 120 3.14 -1.97 -12.17
C ARG A 120 4.12 -3.13 -11.95
N GLY A 121 4.06 -3.74 -10.78
CA GLY A 121 4.49 -5.11 -10.60
C GLY A 121 3.48 -5.98 -11.32
N THR A 122 3.81 -6.40 -12.54
CA THR A 122 3.10 -7.46 -13.25
C THR A 122 3.15 -8.72 -12.39
N TRP A 123 2.00 -9.21 -11.95
CA TRP A 123 1.87 -10.51 -11.29
C TRP A 123 1.52 -11.55 -12.35
N THR A 124 2.45 -12.46 -12.64
CA THR A 124 2.14 -13.69 -13.35
C THR A 124 1.57 -14.68 -12.33
N LEU A 125 0.27 -14.95 -12.43
CA LEU A 125 -0.35 -16.12 -11.80
C LEU A 125 0.06 -17.35 -12.61
N GLY A 126 0.86 -18.22 -12.00
CA GLY A 126 1.09 -19.58 -12.47
C GLY A 126 2.40 -19.81 -13.21
N GLY A 127 3.26 -20.64 -12.60
CA GLY A 127 4.13 -21.59 -13.31
C GLY A 127 5.40 -21.02 -13.97
N THR A 128 6.55 -21.43 -13.43
CA THR A 128 7.90 -21.45 -14.04
C THR A 128 8.72 -20.15 -14.12
N GLN A 129 10.03 -20.34 -13.98
CA GLN A 129 11.08 -19.45 -13.45
C GLN A 129 11.50 -18.29 -14.36
N ALA A 130 11.95 -17.16 -13.78
CA ALA A 130 13.29 -16.60 -14.03
C ALA A 130 13.57 -15.36 -13.14
N LEU A 131 14.80 -15.30 -12.63
CA LEU A 131 15.38 -14.20 -11.84
C LEU A 131 15.46 -12.90 -12.64
N THR A 132 15.16 -11.75 -12.02
CA THR A 132 16.07 -10.60 -12.14
C THR A 132 16.33 -9.98 -10.77
N ARG A 133 17.62 -9.86 -10.51
CA ARG A 133 18.28 -9.26 -9.36
C ARG A 133 18.02 -7.75 -9.38
N GLY A 134 17.49 -7.20 -8.29
CA GLY A 134 17.23 -5.77 -8.15
C GLY A 134 17.42 -5.33 -6.71
N TYR A 135 18.66 -5.36 -6.26
CA TYR A 135 19.16 -4.69 -5.06
C TYR A 135 18.85 -3.19 -5.16
N LEU A 136 18.39 -2.56 -4.07
CA LEU A 136 18.84 -1.20 -3.75
C LEU A 136 18.61 -0.94 -2.26
N GLU A 137 19.68 -1.17 -1.49
CA GLU A 137 19.93 -0.47 -0.23
C GLU A 137 20.47 0.92 -0.56
N ARG A 138 19.84 1.95 0.01
CA ARG A 138 20.50 3.05 0.72
C ARG A 138 19.46 3.80 1.54
#